data_AF-A0A527G4E0-F1
#
_entry.id   AF-A0A527G4E0-F1
#
_cell.length_a   1.000
_cell.length_b   1.000
_cell.length_c   1.000
_cell.angle_alpha   90.00
_cell.angle_beta   90.00
_cell.angle_gamma   90.00
#
_symmetry.space_group_name_H-M   'P 1'
#
loop_
_entity.id
_entity.type
_entity.pdbx_description
1 polymer ?
#
loop_
_entity_poly.entity_id
_entity_poly.type
_entity_poly.pdbx_seq_one_letter_code
_entity_poly.pdbx_strand_id
1 'polypeptide(L)'
;DVSTPSVHRIFLPMSQSVTVQVSANLGDIVVGDEKIADAQPMTDRTLYVIGKGAGTTTVNLFSTDKRSLGALQIEVGVDVSDMAQAIRQVAPRSRIEIGSVNGKVRLGGHVKDGATLASILEVAQQYG
;
A
#
# COMPACT_ATOMS: atom_id res chain seq x y z
N ASP A 1 23.38 -18.30 3.91
CA ASP A 1 22.29 -18.65 4.82
C ASP A 1 21.71 -17.36 5.38
N VAL A 2 20.55 -16.97 4.85
CA VAL A 2 19.79 -15.77 5.26
C VAL A 2 18.39 -16.32 5.45
N SER A 3 18.08 -16.79 6.64
CA SER A 3 16.75 -17.26 7.01
C SER A 3 15.77 -16.11 6.83
N THR A 4 15.14 -16.03 5.64
CA THR A 4 14.30 -14.92 5.21
C THR A 4 13.18 -14.70 6.20
N PRO A 5 13.16 -13.57 6.91
CA PRO A 5 12.01 -13.21 7.72
C PRO A 5 10.79 -13.12 6.79
N SER A 6 9.62 -13.56 7.27
CA SER A 6 8.38 -13.40 6.51
C SER A 6 8.11 -11.92 6.24
N VAL A 7 8.15 -11.51 4.97
CA VAL A 7 7.85 -10.15 4.55
C VAL A 7 6.36 -10.04 4.29
N HIS A 8 5.66 -9.23 5.08
CA HIS A 8 4.25 -8.92 4.84
C HIS A 8 4.13 -7.60 4.07
N ARG A 9 3.46 -7.61 2.92
CA ARG A 9 3.23 -6.39 2.13
C ARG A 9 1.94 -5.72 2.58
N ILE A 10 2.01 -4.42 2.82
CA ILE A 10 0.88 -3.57 3.18
C ILE A 10 0.87 -2.39 2.22
N PHE A 11 -0.25 -2.22 1.50
CA PHE A 11 -0.52 -0.98 0.78
C PHE A 11 -1.19 0.02 1.73
N LEU A 12 -0.69 1.25 1.76
CA LEU A 12 -1.28 2.37 2.50
C LEU A 12 -1.50 3.54 1.55
N PRO A 13 -2.72 4.07 1.46
CA PRO A 13 -2.89 5.38 0.85
C PRO A 13 -2.09 6.44 1.60
N MET A 14 -1.62 7.45 0.89
CA MET A 14 -0.94 8.60 1.50
C MET A 14 -1.82 9.22 2.60
N SER A 15 -1.20 9.58 3.73
CA SER A 15 -1.85 10.12 4.92
C SER A 15 -2.83 9.15 5.63
N GLN A 16 -2.90 7.89 5.22
CA GLN A 16 -3.64 6.85 5.92
C GLN A 16 -2.72 5.98 6.78
N SER A 17 -3.31 5.29 7.76
CA SER A 17 -2.58 4.43 8.68
C SER A 17 -3.26 3.09 8.88
N VAL A 18 -2.49 2.12 9.38
CA VAL A 18 -2.99 0.82 9.81
C VAL A 18 -2.35 0.45 11.15
N THR A 19 -3.11 -0.26 11.98
CA THR A 19 -2.57 -0.92 13.17
C THR A 19 -2.21 -2.36 12.84
N VAL A 20 -0.98 -2.75 13.11
CA VAL A 20 -0.47 -4.09 12.91
C VAL A 20 -0.28 -4.75 14.27
N GLN A 21 -0.77 -5.98 14.40
CA GLN A 21 -0.54 -6.82 15.58
C GLN A 21 0.62 -7.78 15.31
N VAL A 22 1.50 -7.94 16.29
CA VAL A 22 2.64 -8.86 16.23
C VAL A 22 2.44 -10.04 17.18
N SER A 23 3.06 -11.18 16.85
CA SER A 23 2.93 -12.43 17.60
C SER A 23 3.80 -12.49 18.86
N ALA A 24 4.72 -11.54 19.06
CA ALA A 24 5.64 -11.48 20.20
C ALA A 24 5.82 -10.02 20.66
N ASN A 25 6.42 -9.84 21.84
CA ASN A 25 6.61 -8.50 22.39
C ASN A 25 7.59 -7.68 21.53
N LEU A 26 7.15 -6.50 21.10
CA LEU A 26 7.93 -5.50 20.38
C LEU A 26 9.01 -4.89 21.28
N GLY A 27 10.22 -4.80 20.74
CA GLY A 27 11.33 -4.03 21.29
C GLY A 27 11.64 -2.85 20.38
N ASP A 28 12.43 -3.07 19.33
CA ASP A 28 12.80 -2.01 18.39
C ASP A 28 11.99 -2.07 17.10
N ILE A 29 11.78 -0.90 16.51
CA ILE A 29 11.26 -0.71 15.17
C ILE A 29 12.29 0.10 14.36
N VAL A 30 12.67 -0.39 13.19
CA VAL A 30 13.58 0.31 12.28
C VAL A 30 12.89 0.55 10.95
N VAL A 31 12.65 1.81 10.64
CA VAL A 31 12.05 2.26 9.38
C VAL A 31 13.16 2.55 8.36
N GLY A 32 13.05 2.00 7.16
CA GLY A 32 14.06 2.20 6.11
C GLY A 32 14.10 3.63 5.57
N ASP A 33 12.93 4.21 5.29
CA ASP A 33 12.77 5.60 4.85
C ASP A 33 11.51 6.22 5.49
N GLU A 34 11.74 7.08 6.49
CA GLU A 34 10.71 7.78 7.25
C GLU A 34 9.96 8.87 6.45
N LYS A 35 10.45 9.22 5.24
CA LYS A 35 9.73 10.11 4.32
C LYS A 35 8.60 9.38 3.60
N ILE A 36 8.73 8.06 3.43
CA ILE A 36 7.74 7.22 2.75
C ILE A 36 6.68 6.75 3.75
N ALA A 37 7.10 6.18 4.88
CA ALA A 37 6.19 5.73 5.93
C ALA A 37 6.84 5.92 7.30
N ASP A 38 6.06 6.04 8.37
CA ASP A 38 6.54 6.01 9.75
C ASP A 38 5.81 4.93 10.54
N ALA A 39 6.42 4.41 11.59
CA ALA A 39 5.87 3.36 12.42
C ALA A 39 6.26 3.53 13.88
N GLN A 40 5.28 3.46 14.79
CA GLN A 40 5.54 3.58 16.23
C GLN A 40 4.75 2.53 17.01
N PRO A 41 5.31 2.01 18.11
CA PRO A 41 4.59 1.07 18.96
C PRO A 41 3.39 1.77 19.60
N MET A 42 2.24 1.09 19.61
CA MET A 42 1.07 1.50 20.38
C MET A 42 0.97 0.72 21.69
N THR A 43 1.33 -0.57 21.67
CA THR A 43 1.47 -1.42 22.86
C THR A 43 2.73 -2.29 22.71
N ASP A 44 2.93 -3.20 23.66
CA ASP A 44 3.94 -4.25 23.56
C ASP A 44 3.70 -5.24 22.40
N ARG A 45 2.51 -5.24 21.78
CA ARG A 45 2.15 -6.19 20.70
C ARG A 45 1.46 -5.54 19.50
N THR A 46 1.36 -4.21 19.48
CA THR A 46 0.79 -3.49 18.33
C THR A 46 1.65 -2.29 17.98
N LEU A 47 1.69 -1.99 16.69
CA LEU A 47 2.29 -0.78 16.15
C LEU A 47 1.32 -0.12 15.19
N TYR A 48 1.33 1.21 15.13
CA TYR A 48 0.71 1.93 14.04
C TYR A 48 1.75 2.16 12.94
N VAL A 49 1.31 2.10 11.68
CA VAL A 49 2.12 2.44 10.51
C VAL A 49 1.34 3.47 9.70
N ILE A 50 1.95 4.60 9.37
CA ILE A 50 1.34 5.68 8.58
C ILE A 50 2.10 5.90 7.27
N GLY A 51 1.37 6.01 6.16
CA GLY A 51 1.92 6.40 4.87
C GLY A 51 2.11 7.91 4.79
N LYS A 52 3.32 8.36 4.49
CA LYS A 52 3.70 9.79 4.46
C LYS A 52 3.96 10.30 3.04
N GLY A 53 4.63 9.51 2.22
CA GLY A 53 5.02 9.89 0.87
C GLY A 53 5.03 8.70 -0.07
N ALA A 54 4.76 8.94 -1.35
CA ALA A 54 4.67 7.86 -2.32
C ALA A 54 5.99 7.10 -2.49
N GLY A 55 5.91 5.78 -2.59
CA GLY A 55 7.07 4.91 -2.75
C GLY A 55 6.94 3.61 -1.97
N THR A 56 8.04 2.87 -1.88
CA THR A 56 8.11 1.63 -1.10
C THR A 56 9.20 1.72 -0.06
N THR A 57 8.89 1.32 1.17
CA THR A 57 9.86 1.25 2.26
C THR A 57 9.66 -0.03 3.07
N THR A 58 10.53 -0.27 4.05
CA THR A 58 10.44 -1.43 4.94
C THR A 58 10.42 -0.99 6.39
N VAL A 59 9.62 -1.66 7.20
CA VAL A 59 9.59 -1.53 8.67
C VAL A 59 10.06 -2.86 9.26
N ASN A 60 11.26 -2.86 9.82
CA ASN A 60 11.84 -4.05 10.46
C ASN A 60 11.47 -4.06 11.94
N LEU A 61 11.02 -5.22 12.42
CA LEU A 61 10.51 -5.39 13.78
C LEU A 61 11.45 -6.32 14.55
N PHE A 62 11.77 -5.93 15.78
CA PHE A 62 12.62 -6.70 16.67
C PHE A 62 11.95 -6.87 18.03
N SER A 63 12.26 -7.96 18.73
CA SER A 63 11.85 -8.15 20.12
C SER A 63 12.71 -7.35 21.09
N THR A 64 12.32 -7.32 22.35
CA THR A 64 13.11 -6.72 23.45
C THR A 64 14.52 -7.30 23.56
N ASP A 65 14.73 -8.55 23.14
CA ASP A 65 16.03 -9.24 23.11
C ASP A 65 16.80 -9.02 21.80
N LYS A 66 16.40 -8.04 20.98
CA LYS A 66 16.96 -7.75 19.64
C LYS A 66 16.85 -8.91 18.62
N ARG A 67 15.95 -9.87 18.85
CA ARG A 67 15.65 -10.92 17.86
C ARG A 67 14.71 -10.39 16.78
N SER A 68 14.96 -10.73 15.52
CA SER A 68 14.06 -10.33 14.43
C SER A 68 12.68 -10.97 14.60
N LEU A 69 11.64 -10.15 14.50
CA LEU A 69 10.23 -10.56 14.47
C LEU A 69 9.64 -10.55 13.05
N GLY A 70 10.42 -10.11 12.06
CA GLY A 70 9.97 -9.98 10.67
C GLY A 70 10.14 -8.56 10.12
N ALA A 71 9.64 -8.37 8.91
CA ALA A 71 9.59 -7.07 8.26
C ALA A 71 8.26 -6.85 7.55
N LEU A 72 7.79 -5.60 7.56
CA LEU A 72 6.67 -5.14 6.76
C LEU A 72 7.23 -4.39 5.55
N GLN A 73 6.76 -4.72 4.35
CA GLN A 73 7.00 -3.92 3.15
C GLN A 73 5.82 -2.99 2.97
N ILE A 74 6.07 -1.69 3.13
CA ILE A 74 5.04 -0.67 3.03
C ILE A 74 5.10 -0.06 1.64
N GLU A 75 3.99 -0.12 0.92
CA GLU A 75 3.79 0.54 -0.36
C GLU A 75 2.81 1.69 -0.18
N VAL A 76 3.30 2.91 -0.37
CA VAL A 76 2.50 4.13 -0.20
C VAL A 76 2.17 4.71 -1.56
N GLY A 77 0.88 4.98 -1.79
CA GLY A 77 0.41 5.47 -3.08
C GLY A 77 -0.94 6.16 -3.02
N VAL A 78 -1.49 6.39 -4.21
CA VAL A 78 -2.82 6.97 -4.40
C VAL A 78 -3.87 5.89 -4.14
N ASP A 79 -4.89 6.20 -3.36
CA ASP A 79 -6.07 5.33 -3.27
C ASP A 79 -6.84 5.39 -4.59
N VAL A 80 -6.93 4.25 -5.26
CA VAL A 80 -7.64 4.11 -6.54
C VAL A 80 -8.97 3.36 -6.38
N SER A 81 -9.40 3.07 -5.15
CA SER A 81 -10.55 2.22 -4.89
C SER A 81 -11.84 2.82 -5.47
N ASP A 82 -12.09 4.10 -5.23
CA ASP A 82 -13.27 4.80 -5.74
C ASP A 82 -13.24 4.91 -7.27
N MET A 83 -12.08 5.27 -7.85
CA MET A 83 -11.91 5.30 -9.30
C MET A 83 -12.19 3.92 -9.92
N ALA A 84 -11.69 2.86 -9.29
CA ALA A 84 -11.92 1.49 -9.76
C ALA A 84 -13.38 1.07 -9.69
N GLN A 85 -14.11 1.51 -8.66
CA GLN A 85 -15.55 1.31 -8.58
C GLN A 85 -16.29 2.07 -9.67
N ALA A 86 -15.98 3.35 -9.88
CA ALA A 86 -16.60 4.18 -10.91
C ALA A 86 -16.35 3.63 -12.32
N ILE A 87 -15.11 3.24 -12.64
CA ILE A 87 -14.76 2.60 -13.91
C ILE A 87 -15.54 1.30 -14.10
N ARG A 88 -15.71 0.50 -13.05
CA ARG A 88 -16.48 -0.76 -13.13
C ARG A 88 -17.97 -0.52 -13.38
N GLN A 89 -18.53 0.61 -12.96
CA GLN A 89 -19.93 0.96 -13.24
C GLN A 89 -20.16 1.29 -14.72
N VAL A 90 -19.25 2.05 -15.34
CA VAL A 90 -19.36 2.45 -16.76
C VAL A 90 -18.84 1.38 -17.73
N ALA A 91 -17.92 0.52 -17.27
CA ALA A 91 -17.28 -0.51 -18.09
C ALA A 91 -17.24 -1.89 -17.38
N PRO A 92 -18.40 -2.47 -16.99
CA PRO A 92 -18.47 -3.65 -16.12
C PRO A 92 -17.87 -4.94 -16.73
N ARG A 93 -17.77 -5.01 -18.07
CA ARG A 93 -17.22 -6.17 -18.79
C ARG A 93 -15.75 -5.98 -19.20
N SER A 94 -15.17 -4.81 -18.94
CA SER A 94 -13.78 -4.53 -19.33
C SER A 94 -12.81 -5.17 -18.34
N ARG A 95 -11.69 -5.68 -18.86
CA ARG A 95 -10.60 -6.23 -18.04
C ARG A 95 -9.56 -5.13 -17.87
N ILE A 96 -9.74 -4.31 -16.85
CA ILE A 96 -8.86 -3.19 -16.53
C ILE A 96 -8.29 -3.38 -15.13
N GLU A 97 -6.98 -3.24 -15.05
CA GLU A 97 -6.22 -3.14 -13.83
C GLU A 97 -5.96 -1.67 -13.52
N ILE A 98 -6.18 -1.32 -12.26
CA ILE A 98 -6.02 0.03 -11.73
C ILE A 98 -5.16 -0.10 -10.49
N GLY A 99 -4.10 0.69 -10.42
CA GLY A 99 -3.20 0.66 -9.27
C GLY A 99 -2.47 1.99 -9.12
N SER A 100 -1.76 2.13 -8.01
CA SER A 100 -0.82 3.23 -7.84
C SER A 100 0.60 2.76 -8.16
N VAL A 101 1.35 3.55 -8.93
CA VAL A 101 2.76 3.31 -9.21
C VAL A 101 3.49 4.65 -9.10
N ASN A 102 4.52 4.72 -8.26
CA ASN A 102 5.30 5.93 -8.01
C ASN A 102 4.42 7.16 -7.70
N GLY A 103 3.38 6.97 -6.90
CA GLY A 103 2.46 8.05 -6.49
C GLY A 103 1.51 8.53 -7.59
N LYS A 104 1.42 7.83 -8.72
CA LYS A 104 0.48 8.12 -9.81
C LYS A 104 -0.48 6.96 -10.01
N VAL A 105 -1.61 7.24 -10.64
CA VAL A 105 -2.53 6.17 -11.06
C VAL A 105 -2.01 5.53 -12.35
N ARG A 106 -1.98 4.20 -12.38
CA ARG A 106 -1.73 3.38 -13.55
C ARG A 106 -3.03 2.69 -13.94
N LEU A 107 -3.43 2.89 -15.20
CA LEU A 107 -4.52 2.18 -15.86
C LEU A 107 -3.91 1.25 -16.91
N GLY A 108 -4.30 -0.02 -16.91
CA GLY A 108 -3.85 -0.98 -17.92
C GLY A 108 -4.89 -2.05 -18.20
N GLY A 109 -4.92 -2.60 -19.41
CA GLY A 109 -5.85 -3.67 -19.75
C GLY A 109 -6.41 -3.55 -21.17
N HIS A 110 -7.53 -4.23 -21.38
CA HIS A 110 -8.18 -4.31 -22.69
C HIS A 110 -9.65 -3.93 -22.60
N VAL A 111 -10.11 -3.22 -23.63
CA VAL A 111 -11.50 -2.76 -23.80
C VAL A 111 -12.02 -3.21 -25.16
N LYS A 112 -13.33 -3.39 -25.26
CA LYS A 112 -13.97 -3.93 -26.48
C LYS A 112 -14.01 -2.94 -27.64
N ASP A 113 -14.07 -1.64 -27.36
CA ASP A 113 -14.26 -0.59 -28.36
C ASP A 113 -13.81 0.78 -27.84
N GLY A 114 -13.70 1.75 -28.75
CA GLY A 114 -13.27 3.11 -28.44
C GLY A 114 -14.27 3.91 -27.59
N ALA A 115 -15.56 3.61 -27.68
CA ALA A 115 -16.58 4.27 -26.85
C ALA A 115 -16.40 3.91 -25.37
N THR A 116 -16.16 2.64 -25.07
CA THR A 116 -15.86 2.18 -23.71
C THR A 116 -14.58 2.83 -23.19
N LEU A 117 -13.52 2.90 -24.02
CA LEU A 117 -12.28 3.60 -23.66
C LEU A 117 -12.54 5.06 -23.27
N ALA A 118 -13.32 5.78 -24.08
CA ALA A 118 -13.64 7.18 -23.83
C ALA A 118 -14.34 7.37 -22.47
N SER A 119 -15.34 6.55 -22.14
CA SER A 119 -16.02 6.61 -20.83
C SER A 119 -15.08 6.30 -19.66
N ILE A 120 -14.15 5.36 -19.82
CA ILE A 120 -13.15 5.06 -18.78
C ILE A 120 -12.22 6.25 -18.56
N LEU A 121 -11.75 6.88 -19.64
CA LEU A 121 -10.88 8.05 -19.56
C LEU A 121 -11.60 9.25 -18.94
N GLU A 122 -12.88 9.44 -19.26
CA GLU A 122 -13.73 10.48 -18.65
C GLU A 122 -13.86 10.28 -17.13
N VAL A 123 -14.12 9.06 -16.68
CA VAL A 123 -14.13 8.74 -15.24
C VAL A 123 -12.75 8.99 -14.64
N ALA A 124 -11.67 8.49 -15.26
CA ALA A 124 -10.32 8.65 -14.73
C ALA A 124 -9.90 10.12 -14.58
N GLN A 125 -10.35 11.00 -15.48
CA GLN A 125 -10.10 12.46 -15.41
C GLN A 125 -10.77 13.13 -14.21
N GLN A 126 -11.82 12.54 -13.63
CA GLN A 126 -12.49 13.10 -12.44
C GLN A 126 -11.69 12.89 -11.15
N TYR A 127 -10.77 11.92 -11.16
CA TYR A 127 -9.87 11.61 -10.04
C TYR A 127 -8.45 12.16 -10.30
N GLY A 128 -8.30 12.98 -11.35
CA GLY A 128 -7.07 13.65 -11.76
C GLY A 128 -7.13 15.15 -11.49
#